data_AF-A0A3M1YKZ5-F1
#
_entry.id   AF-A0A3M1YKZ5-F1
#
_cell.length_a   1.000
_cell.length_b   1.000
_cell.length_c   1.000
_cell.angle_alpha   90.00
_cell.angle_beta   90.00
_cell.angle_gamma   90.00
#
_symmetry.space_group_name_H-M   'P 1'
#
loop_
_entity.id
_entity.type
_entity.pdbx_description
1 polymer ?
#
loop_
_entity_poly.entity_id
_entity_poly.type
_entity_poly.pdbx_seq_one_letter_code
_entity_poly.pdbx_strand_id
1 'polypeptide(L)'
;MKFIRHFAFMGILFFGHFLCGQTLTPVPFEQNDNATPTYPEVIAFYEQLAARHPQLNLTTWGTTDAGFPIHTAVLSTDGDFDPVALRQKGKTIFLINNAIHPGEPCGVDASMLLLRDLLEHPEKQALIKDVVLVVIPVYNIGGALNRGAYSRANQNGPAAYGFRGNAKNLDLNRDFIKCDSKNARTFTRIFHYWQPDVFVDNHTSNGADYQYTMTLIATQKDKLEPPLAEVLTRVFEPRLYAGMAARNFPLTPYVNVRSTPDEGIAGFLDLPRYSSGYAALHHCLAFTSESHMLKPYRDRVRGTYALMVTMLEILRDEGARIRAARQKAIGAAMQKDSFDLNWRLDFTQKDSFLFKGYEARYKPSVISGKDRLWYDHEAPYEKWIPFYNTYRPTARVARPVAYLIPQAYSEVIDRLKWNGVQTRRLAKDTTLDAEFYYIRDFKTRDAYEGHYLHSGVEVEKKTLTWTFHAGDYVIWVEQPASRYIVETLEPQGADSFFAWNFFDGILQQKEYFSSYVFEDLAAEYLRQNPEIAQQLAAAKAADPKLADSARGQLDFIYKHSPHYEKTHRLYPVGKLVSKVKLPLR
;
A
#
# COMPACT_ATOMS: atom_id res chain seq x y z
N MET A 1 22.36 -33.35 -70.05
CA MET A 1 22.83 -34.72 -70.30
C MET A 1 23.41 -35.27 -68.99
N LYS A 2 22.88 -36.41 -68.50
CA LYS A 2 23.31 -37.24 -67.34
C LYS A 2 23.17 -36.59 -65.94
N PHE A 3 22.10 -36.83 -65.17
CA PHE A 3 21.76 -38.02 -64.35
C PHE A 3 22.91 -38.55 -63.48
N ILE A 4 22.72 -38.51 -62.16
CA ILE A 4 22.87 -39.66 -61.23
C ILE A 4 21.99 -39.39 -60.00
N ARG A 5 21.08 -40.35 -59.73
CA ARG A 5 20.26 -40.50 -58.53
C ARG A 5 21.07 -41.20 -57.44
N HIS A 6 20.91 -40.83 -56.18
CA HIS A 6 21.07 -41.77 -55.05
C HIS A 6 19.96 -41.52 -54.00
N PHE A 7 19.22 -42.59 -53.73
CA PHE A 7 18.28 -42.78 -52.62
C PHE A 7 19.05 -42.95 -51.31
N ALA A 8 18.58 -42.40 -50.20
CA ALA A 8 18.80 -42.98 -48.87
C ALA A 8 17.82 -42.44 -47.80
N PHE A 9 16.90 -43.33 -47.42
CA PHE A 9 16.36 -43.60 -46.08
C PHE A 9 15.90 -42.48 -45.13
N MET A 10 14.58 -42.48 -44.95
CA MET A 10 13.83 -41.88 -43.86
C MET A 10 14.12 -42.61 -42.54
N GLY A 11 14.71 -41.90 -41.57
CA GLY A 11 14.84 -42.35 -40.18
C GLY A 11 13.97 -41.48 -39.27
N ILE A 12 12.78 -41.99 -38.91
CA ILE A 12 11.93 -41.38 -37.87
C ILE A 12 12.56 -41.74 -36.52
N LEU A 13 13.27 -40.77 -35.92
CA LEU A 13 13.71 -40.84 -34.53
C LEU A 13 12.51 -40.51 -33.63
N PHE A 14 11.86 -41.55 -33.10
CA PHE A 14 10.99 -41.44 -31.94
C PHE A 14 11.84 -40.99 -30.73
N PHE A 15 11.81 -39.69 -30.42
CA PHE A 15 12.25 -39.21 -29.10
C PHE A 15 11.16 -39.57 -28.09
N GLY A 16 11.28 -40.78 -27.52
CA GLY A 16 10.54 -41.15 -26.33
C GLY A 16 10.82 -40.13 -25.23
N HIS A 17 9.79 -39.41 -24.82
CA HIS A 17 9.83 -38.61 -23.60
C HIS A 17 9.92 -39.59 -22.43
N PHE A 18 11.14 -39.88 -21.99
CA PHE A 18 11.38 -40.39 -20.65
C PHE A 18 10.97 -39.29 -19.67
N LEU A 19 9.72 -39.32 -19.22
CA LEU A 19 9.29 -38.74 -17.96
C LEU A 19 9.97 -39.55 -16.84
N CYS A 20 11.28 -39.38 -16.70
CA CYS A 20 11.97 -39.80 -15.49
C CYS A 20 11.43 -38.89 -14.39
N GLY A 21 10.77 -39.48 -13.40
CA GLY A 21 10.25 -38.76 -12.23
C GLY A 21 11.41 -38.07 -11.53
N GLN A 22 11.68 -36.82 -11.90
CA GLN A 22 12.61 -35.99 -11.17
C GLN A 22 12.03 -35.88 -9.74
N THR A 23 12.88 -35.97 -8.73
CA THR A 23 12.51 -35.60 -7.36
C THR A 23 12.38 -34.08 -7.28
N LEU A 24 11.46 -33.56 -6.47
CA LEU A 24 11.35 -32.11 -6.25
C LEU A 24 12.68 -31.62 -5.66
N THR A 25 13.20 -30.50 -6.15
CA THR A 25 14.40 -29.90 -5.56
C THR A 25 14.11 -29.54 -4.09
N PRO A 26 14.88 -30.03 -3.11
CA PRO A 26 14.64 -29.70 -1.71
C PRO A 26 14.74 -28.19 -1.47
N VAL A 27 13.90 -27.65 -0.60
CA VAL A 27 13.97 -26.23 -0.23
C VAL A 27 15.27 -26.04 0.58
N PRO A 28 16.15 -25.07 0.24
CA PRO A 28 17.43 -24.89 0.93
C PRO A 28 17.31 -24.79 2.46
N PHE A 29 16.23 -24.17 2.94
CA PHE A 29 15.86 -24.09 4.34
C PHE A 29 15.79 -25.45 5.07
N GLU A 30 15.34 -26.50 4.39
CA GLU A 30 15.23 -27.85 4.98
C GLU A 30 16.56 -28.58 5.05
N GLN A 31 17.54 -28.16 4.24
CA GLN A 31 18.90 -28.69 4.27
C GLN A 31 19.78 -27.93 5.25
N ASN A 32 19.53 -26.62 5.41
CA ASN A 32 20.23 -25.73 6.32
C ASN A 32 19.23 -24.70 6.87
N ASP A 33 18.98 -24.75 8.17
CA ASP A 33 17.98 -23.92 8.85
C ASP A 33 18.37 -22.43 8.97
N ASN A 34 19.53 -22.06 8.42
CA ASN A 34 20.03 -20.70 8.23
C ASN A 34 20.28 -20.33 6.75
N ALA A 35 19.63 -21.03 5.81
CA ALA A 35 19.71 -20.75 4.37
C ALA A 35 18.32 -20.48 3.76
N THR A 36 18.30 -19.62 2.75
CA THR A 36 17.11 -19.25 1.96
C THR A 36 17.48 -19.30 0.47
N PRO A 37 16.57 -19.71 -0.43
CA PRO A 37 16.86 -19.80 -1.86
C PRO A 37 17.16 -18.45 -2.50
N THR A 38 17.88 -18.49 -3.61
CA THR A 38 18.02 -17.39 -4.57
C THR A 38 16.76 -17.24 -5.42
N TYR A 39 16.55 -16.07 -6.04
CA TYR A 39 15.40 -15.87 -6.92
C TYR A 39 15.26 -16.95 -8.02
N PRO A 40 16.32 -17.34 -8.76
CA PRO A 40 16.21 -18.42 -9.74
C PRO A 40 15.81 -19.77 -9.12
N GLU A 41 16.33 -20.12 -7.93
CA GLU A 41 15.97 -21.36 -7.24
C GLU A 41 14.50 -21.36 -6.78
N VAL A 42 13.98 -20.22 -6.32
CA VAL A 42 12.55 -20.05 -6.00
C VAL A 42 11.70 -20.33 -7.24
N ILE A 43 12.02 -19.72 -8.38
CA ILE A 43 11.24 -19.91 -9.61
C ILE A 43 11.33 -21.35 -10.10
N ALA A 44 12.53 -21.95 -10.14
CA ALA A 44 12.73 -23.33 -10.55
C ALA A 44 11.94 -24.31 -9.66
N PHE A 45 11.85 -24.06 -8.36
CA PHE A 45 11.01 -24.84 -7.44
C PHE A 45 9.53 -24.78 -7.84
N TYR A 46 8.99 -23.59 -8.07
CA TYR A 46 7.58 -23.43 -8.45
C TYR A 46 7.27 -24.01 -9.84
N GLU A 47 8.19 -23.91 -10.80
CA GLU A 47 8.07 -24.55 -12.12
C GLU A 47 7.99 -26.08 -11.99
N GLN A 48 8.89 -26.66 -11.19
CA GLN A 48 8.92 -28.08 -10.89
C GLN A 48 7.65 -28.55 -10.18
N LEU A 49 7.13 -27.78 -9.23
CA LEU A 49 5.92 -28.11 -8.50
C LEU A 49 4.68 -28.03 -9.42
N ALA A 50 4.58 -26.98 -10.23
CA ALA A 50 3.47 -26.81 -11.19
C ALA A 50 3.46 -27.88 -12.28
N ALA A 51 4.64 -28.33 -12.74
CA ALA A 51 4.75 -29.42 -13.71
C ALA A 51 4.25 -30.78 -13.17
N ARG A 52 4.31 -30.99 -11.84
CA ARG A 52 3.84 -32.23 -11.19
C ARG A 52 2.38 -32.19 -10.80
N HIS A 53 1.83 -31.00 -10.53
CA HIS A 53 0.50 -30.83 -9.97
C HIS A 53 -0.37 -29.92 -10.83
N PRO A 54 -1.40 -30.44 -11.53
CA PRO A 54 -2.30 -29.63 -12.36
C PRO A 54 -3.16 -28.65 -11.56
N GLN A 55 -3.20 -28.79 -10.24
CA GLN A 55 -3.85 -27.86 -9.31
C GLN A 55 -3.05 -26.56 -9.09
N LEU A 56 -1.78 -26.52 -9.50
CA LEU A 56 -0.90 -25.37 -9.36
C LEU A 56 -0.55 -24.77 -10.73
N ASN A 57 -0.85 -23.49 -10.92
CA ASN A 57 -0.50 -22.76 -12.13
C ASN A 57 0.47 -21.62 -11.82
N LEU A 58 1.65 -21.66 -12.45
CA LEU A 58 2.64 -20.59 -12.37
C LEU A 58 2.48 -19.67 -13.58
N THR A 59 2.19 -18.39 -13.33
CA THR A 59 1.98 -17.39 -14.39
C THR A 59 2.86 -16.17 -14.19
N THR A 60 3.25 -15.53 -15.29
CA THR A 60 4.09 -14.32 -15.30
C THR A 60 3.28 -13.06 -15.56
N TRP A 61 3.67 -11.96 -14.91
CA TRP A 61 3.01 -10.67 -14.96
C TRP A 61 4.02 -9.55 -15.20
N GLY A 62 3.72 -8.71 -16.19
CA GLY A 62 4.44 -7.45 -16.43
C GLY A 62 5.95 -7.59 -16.43
N THR A 63 6.64 -6.52 -16.07
CA THR A 63 8.09 -6.50 -15.90
C THR A 63 8.41 -5.59 -14.73
N THR A 64 9.33 -5.97 -13.86
CA THR A 64 9.83 -5.15 -12.76
C THR A 64 10.84 -4.11 -13.24
N ASP A 65 11.26 -3.19 -12.37
CA ASP A 65 12.37 -2.27 -12.69
C ASP A 65 13.70 -3.01 -12.90
N ALA A 66 13.80 -4.28 -12.47
CA ALA A 66 14.97 -5.14 -12.71
C ALA A 66 14.92 -5.89 -14.06
N GLY A 67 13.85 -5.72 -14.86
CA GLY A 67 13.72 -6.38 -16.16
C GLY A 67 13.13 -7.79 -16.15
N PHE A 68 12.77 -8.33 -14.97
CA PHE A 68 12.16 -9.66 -14.82
C PHE A 68 10.65 -9.57 -14.58
N PRO A 69 9.83 -10.53 -15.05
CA PRO A 69 8.41 -10.57 -14.74
C PRO A 69 8.14 -11.00 -13.29
N ILE A 70 7.06 -10.48 -12.70
CA ILE A 70 6.56 -10.99 -11.42
C ILE A 70 5.84 -12.31 -11.67
N HIS A 71 6.04 -13.30 -10.81
CA HIS A 71 5.33 -14.57 -10.89
C HIS A 71 4.16 -14.61 -9.91
N THR A 72 3.07 -15.29 -10.29
CA THR A 72 2.05 -15.76 -9.35
C THR A 72 1.91 -17.26 -9.44
N ALA A 73 2.07 -17.95 -8.32
CA ALA A 73 1.77 -19.37 -8.16
C ALA A 73 0.34 -19.50 -7.60
N VAL A 74 -0.58 -20.01 -8.41
CA VAL A 74 -2.01 -20.08 -8.10
C VAL A 74 -2.38 -21.52 -7.82
N LEU A 75 -2.86 -21.80 -6.61
CA LEU A 75 -3.31 -23.12 -6.19
C LEU A 75 -4.83 -23.16 -6.08
N SER A 76 -5.47 -23.99 -6.90
CA SER A 76 -6.90 -24.29 -6.84
C SER A 76 -7.15 -25.79 -6.92
N THR A 77 -7.97 -26.33 -6.01
CA THR A 77 -8.23 -27.77 -5.93
C THR A 77 -8.99 -28.33 -7.13
N ASP A 78 -9.76 -27.50 -7.84
CA ASP A 78 -10.55 -27.87 -9.01
C ASP A 78 -9.85 -27.59 -10.35
N GLY A 79 -8.60 -27.10 -10.33
CA GLY A 79 -7.82 -26.79 -11.53
C GLY A 79 -8.33 -25.58 -12.32
N ASP A 80 -9.26 -24.81 -11.77
CA ASP A 80 -9.71 -23.54 -12.35
C ASP A 80 -8.81 -22.38 -11.88
N PHE A 81 -8.45 -21.52 -12.82
CA PHE A 81 -7.56 -20.38 -12.59
C PHE A 81 -8.15 -19.06 -13.12
N ASP A 82 -9.41 -19.05 -13.55
CA ASP A 82 -10.12 -17.82 -13.88
C ASP A 82 -10.74 -17.22 -12.60
N PRO A 83 -10.26 -16.05 -12.13
CA PRO A 83 -10.77 -15.44 -10.91
C PRO A 83 -12.26 -15.08 -11.01
N VAL A 84 -12.82 -14.84 -12.20
CA VAL A 84 -14.26 -14.59 -12.37
C VAL A 84 -15.06 -15.86 -12.06
N ALA A 85 -14.72 -16.98 -12.71
CA ALA A 85 -15.34 -18.27 -12.47
C ALA A 85 -15.19 -18.73 -11.02
N LEU A 86 -14.00 -18.59 -10.43
CA LEU A 86 -13.73 -18.94 -9.03
C LEU A 86 -14.60 -18.15 -8.03
N ARG A 87 -14.78 -16.84 -8.25
CA ARG A 87 -15.70 -16.03 -7.42
C ARG A 87 -17.16 -16.44 -7.60
N GLN A 88 -17.59 -16.78 -8.81
CA GLN A 88 -18.95 -17.29 -9.06
C GLN A 88 -19.20 -18.64 -8.37
N LYS A 89 -18.17 -19.49 -8.29
CA LYS A 89 -18.18 -20.74 -7.49
C LYS A 89 -18.13 -20.51 -5.98
N GLY A 90 -18.05 -19.25 -5.52
CA GLY A 90 -17.98 -18.91 -4.10
C GLY A 90 -16.65 -19.27 -3.45
N LYS A 91 -15.54 -19.32 -4.19
CA LYS A 91 -14.21 -19.48 -3.61
C LYS A 91 -13.76 -18.19 -2.93
N THR A 92 -13.08 -18.32 -1.78
CA THR A 92 -12.37 -17.21 -1.13
C THR A 92 -11.00 -17.07 -1.78
N ILE A 93 -10.62 -15.86 -2.19
CA ILE A 93 -9.30 -15.61 -2.77
C ILE A 93 -8.36 -15.07 -1.70
N PHE A 94 -7.27 -15.81 -1.44
CA PHE A 94 -6.21 -15.44 -0.50
C PHE A 94 -4.93 -15.08 -1.24
N LEU A 95 -4.56 -13.80 -1.21
CA LEU A 95 -3.32 -13.32 -1.81
C LEU A 95 -2.20 -13.29 -0.76
N ILE A 96 -1.07 -13.91 -1.08
CA ILE A 96 0.15 -13.93 -0.26
C ILE A 96 1.25 -13.20 -1.04
N ASN A 97 1.82 -12.15 -0.47
CA ASN A 97 2.95 -11.43 -1.04
C ASN A 97 4.20 -11.66 -0.20
N ASN A 98 5.29 -11.98 -0.88
CA ASN A 98 6.57 -12.29 -0.24
C ASN A 98 7.68 -11.42 -0.81
N ALA A 99 8.69 -11.18 0.03
CA ALA A 99 9.91 -10.46 -0.34
C ALA A 99 9.62 -9.11 -1.03
N ILE A 100 8.69 -8.32 -0.47
CA ILE A 100 8.66 -6.88 -0.72
C ILE A 100 9.96 -6.23 -0.25
N HIS A 101 10.49 -6.74 0.86
CA HIS A 101 11.88 -6.57 1.28
C HIS A 101 12.60 -7.93 1.27
N PRO A 102 13.39 -8.24 0.23
CA PRO A 102 14.11 -9.52 0.09
C PRO A 102 15.12 -9.85 1.19
N GLY A 103 15.42 -8.91 2.09
CA GLY A 103 16.16 -9.15 3.33
C GLY A 103 15.32 -9.80 4.43
N GLU A 104 14.04 -10.04 4.17
CA GLU A 104 13.04 -10.62 5.08
C GLU A 104 12.47 -11.90 4.46
N PRO A 105 13.29 -12.92 4.17
CA PRO A 105 12.90 -14.01 3.29
C PRO A 105 11.92 -15.02 3.92
N CYS A 106 11.55 -14.89 5.19
CA CYS A 106 10.74 -15.89 5.90
C CYS A 106 9.45 -16.28 5.17
N GLY A 107 8.77 -15.32 4.53
CA GLY A 107 7.58 -15.58 3.73
C GLY A 107 7.84 -16.39 2.46
N VAL A 108 9.01 -16.23 1.83
CA VAL A 108 9.42 -16.97 0.63
C VAL A 108 9.51 -18.46 0.96
N ASP A 109 10.34 -18.80 1.95
CA ASP A 109 10.55 -20.18 2.39
C ASP A 109 9.27 -20.80 2.93
N ALA A 110 8.53 -20.08 3.79
CA ALA A 110 7.28 -20.57 4.33
C ALA A 110 6.22 -20.83 3.25
N SER A 111 6.15 -20.00 2.20
CA SER A 111 5.19 -20.19 1.11
C SER A 111 5.55 -21.35 0.18
N MET A 112 6.85 -21.60 -0.02
CA MET A 112 7.32 -22.79 -0.75
C MET A 112 6.92 -24.08 -0.02
N LEU A 113 7.18 -24.13 1.29
CA LEU A 113 6.78 -25.25 2.15
C LEU A 113 5.26 -25.42 2.14
N LEU A 114 4.50 -24.34 2.30
CA LEU A 114 3.04 -24.38 2.33
C LEU A 114 2.43 -24.97 1.06
N LEU A 115 2.85 -24.48 -0.12
CA LEU A 115 2.27 -24.93 -1.38
C LEU A 115 2.65 -26.38 -1.69
N ARG A 116 3.89 -26.79 -1.43
CA ARG A 116 4.29 -28.20 -1.53
C ARG A 116 3.46 -29.06 -0.60
N ASP A 117 3.39 -28.68 0.67
CA ASP A 117 2.69 -29.48 1.68
C ASP A 117 1.20 -29.64 1.36
N LEU A 118 0.53 -28.60 0.86
CA LEU A 118 -0.87 -28.69 0.42
C LEU A 118 -1.08 -29.63 -0.76
N LEU A 119 -0.07 -29.81 -1.62
CA LEU A 119 -0.14 -30.64 -2.82
C LEU A 119 0.30 -32.09 -2.59
N GLU A 120 1.34 -32.30 -1.77
CA GLU A 120 1.94 -33.60 -1.51
C GLU A 120 1.27 -34.35 -0.34
N HIS A 121 0.44 -33.67 0.46
CA HIS A 121 -0.30 -34.26 1.58
C HIS A 121 -1.82 -34.14 1.38
N PRO A 122 -2.50 -35.19 0.90
CA PRO A 122 -3.93 -35.17 0.58
C PRO A 122 -4.82 -34.70 1.74
N GLU A 123 -4.45 -34.99 2.99
CA GLU A 123 -5.19 -34.56 4.17
C GLU A 123 -5.20 -33.04 4.37
N LYS A 124 -4.19 -32.33 3.84
CA LYS A 124 -4.10 -30.87 3.89
C LYS A 124 -4.95 -30.19 2.81
N GLN A 125 -5.34 -30.88 1.73
CA GLN A 125 -6.16 -30.31 0.66
C GLN A 125 -7.56 -29.87 1.14
N ALA A 126 -8.06 -30.48 2.22
CA ALA A 126 -9.33 -30.07 2.84
C ALA A 126 -9.32 -28.60 3.32
N LEU A 127 -8.14 -28.04 3.63
CA LEU A 127 -7.97 -26.63 4.03
C LEU A 127 -8.27 -25.65 2.90
N ILE A 128 -8.10 -26.09 1.66
CA ILE A 128 -8.17 -25.25 0.46
C ILE A 128 -9.29 -25.66 -0.48
N LYS A 129 -10.25 -26.46 0.02
CA LYS A 129 -11.42 -26.86 -0.77
C LYS A 129 -12.14 -25.64 -1.32
N ASP A 130 -12.40 -24.62 -0.49
CA ASP A 130 -13.14 -23.41 -0.86
C ASP A 130 -12.27 -22.14 -0.82
N VAL A 131 -10.95 -22.31 -0.86
CA VAL A 131 -9.95 -21.24 -0.84
C VAL A 131 -9.02 -21.39 -2.02
N VAL A 132 -8.80 -20.31 -2.77
CA VAL A 132 -7.78 -20.23 -3.81
C VAL A 132 -6.61 -19.43 -3.26
N LEU A 133 -5.41 -19.99 -3.31
CA LEU A 133 -4.20 -19.27 -2.93
C LEU A 133 -3.60 -18.66 -4.18
N VAL A 134 -3.28 -17.37 -4.09
CA VAL A 134 -2.48 -16.66 -5.08
C VAL A 134 -1.22 -16.20 -4.38
N VAL A 135 -0.08 -16.80 -4.71
CA VAL A 135 1.20 -16.46 -4.08
C VAL A 135 2.06 -15.68 -5.05
N ILE A 136 2.50 -14.48 -4.66
CA ILE A 136 3.63 -13.79 -5.30
C ILE A 136 4.90 -14.27 -4.59
N PRO A 137 5.73 -15.13 -5.22
CA PRO A 137 6.88 -15.72 -4.55
C PRO A 137 7.97 -14.71 -4.19
N VAL A 138 8.24 -13.76 -5.10
CA VAL A 138 9.21 -12.69 -4.90
C VAL A 138 8.70 -11.42 -5.57
N TYR A 139 8.31 -10.43 -4.77
CA TYR A 139 7.80 -9.17 -5.29
C TYR A 139 8.91 -8.21 -5.74
N ASN A 140 9.91 -7.99 -4.87
CA ASN A 140 11.04 -7.14 -5.17
C ASN A 140 12.20 -7.96 -5.77
N ILE A 141 12.10 -8.27 -7.06
CA ILE A 141 13.12 -9.07 -7.76
C ILE A 141 14.48 -8.35 -7.80
N GLY A 142 14.49 -7.02 -7.99
CA GLY A 142 15.74 -6.24 -8.00
C GLY A 142 16.49 -6.29 -6.66
N GLY A 143 15.76 -6.19 -5.55
CA GLY A 143 16.34 -6.37 -4.22
C GLY A 143 16.81 -7.82 -3.99
N ALA A 144 16.09 -8.82 -4.51
CA ALA A 144 16.46 -10.22 -4.37
C ALA A 144 17.75 -10.58 -5.13
N LEU A 145 18.00 -9.92 -6.26
CA LEU A 145 19.23 -10.04 -7.03
C LEU A 145 20.42 -9.32 -6.37
N ASN A 146 20.16 -8.24 -5.62
CA ASN A 146 21.16 -7.60 -4.76
C ASN A 146 21.31 -8.37 -3.45
N ARG A 147 21.96 -9.54 -3.52
CA ARG A 147 22.09 -10.49 -2.42
C ARG A 147 23.45 -10.38 -1.71
N GLY A 148 23.43 -10.44 -0.38
CA GLY A 148 24.65 -10.45 0.44
C GLY A 148 24.36 -10.87 1.89
N ALA A 149 25.37 -10.76 2.76
CA ALA A 149 25.27 -11.16 4.18
C ALA A 149 25.17 -9.97 5.16
N TYR A 150 25.46 -8.74 4.71
CA TYR A 150 25.81 -7.63 5.59
C TYR A 150 24.94 -6.37 5.47
N SER A 151 23.86 -6.40 4.68
CA SER A 151 23.04 -5.20 4.44
C SER A 151 22.02 -4.89 5.53
N ARG A 152 21.81 -5.79 6.51
CA ARG A 152 20.86 -5.63 7.63
C ARG A 152 21.51 -5.92 8.99
N ALA A 153 22.20 -4.93 9.54
CA ALA A 153 22.88 -5.05 10.84
C ALA A 153 21.93 -5.22 12.04
N ASN A 154 20.65 -4.88 11.89
CA ASN A 154 19.64 -4.92 12.95
C ASN A 154 18.82 -6.23 12.98
N GLN A 155 19.22 -7.26 12.23
CA GLN A 155 18.47 -8.49 12.07
C GLN A 155 19.40 -9.71 12.11
N ASN A 156 18.95 -10.77 12.79
CA ASN A 156 19.53 -12.11 12.71
C ASN A 156 18.94 -12.84 11.49
N GLY A 157 19.51 -12.58 10.32
CA GLY A 157 19.07 -13.14 9.03
C GLY A 157 19.81 -14.43 8.64
N PRO A 158 19.36 -15.11 7.57
CA PRO A 158 20.08 -16.25 7.00
C PRO A 158 21.47 -15.83 6.49
N ALA A 159 22.32 -16.82 6.19
CA ALA A 159 23.70 -16.60 5.75
C ALA A 159 23.83 -15.63 4.55
N ALA A 160 22.84 -15.61 3.66
CA ALA A 160 22.71 -14.60 2.61
C ALA A 160 21.24 -14.28 2.36
N TYR A 161 20.93 -13.03 2.02
CA TYR A 161 19.58 -12.51 1.79
C TYR A 161 19.62 -11.31 0.86
N GLY A 162 18.45 -10.86 0.37
CA GLY A 162 18.37 -9.74 -0.56
C GLY A 162 18.33 -8.35 0.09
N PHE A 163 18.40 -7.31 -0.73
CA PHE A 163 18.40 -5.92 -0.29
C PHE A 163 16.99 -5.33 -0.15
N ARG A 164 16.82 -4.31 0.71
CA ARG A 164 15.51 -3.67 0.98
C ARG A 164 14.95 -2.93 -0.24
N GLY A 165 15.77 -2.08 -0.87
CA GLY A 165 15.36 -1.28 -2.02
C GLY A 165 15.19 -2.14 -3.28
N ASN A 166 14.35 -1.69 -4.22
CA ASN A 166 14.28 -2.29 -5.55
C ASN A 166 15.44 -1.80 -6.46
N ALA A 167 15.38 -2.12 -7.76
CA ALA A 167 16.40 -1.67 -8.72
C ALA A 167 16.53 -0.14 -8.88
N LYS A 168 15.51 0.63 -8.46
CA LYS A 168 15.54 2.11 -8.37
C LYS A 168 15.85 2.60 -6.95
N ASN A 169 16.21 1.70 -6.04
CA ASN A 169 16.40 1.97 -4.61
C ASN A 169 15.13 2.51 -3.90
N LEU A 170 13.94 2.24 -4.43
CA LEU A 170 12.67 2.55 -3.77
C LEU A 170 12.33 1.48 -2.73
N ASP A 171 11.81 1.88 -1.58
CA ASP A 171 11.08 1.00 -0.68
C ASP A 171 9.69 0.74 -1.27
N LEU A 172 9.48 -0.47 -1.79
CA LEU A 172 8.20 -0.86 -2.40
C LEU A 172 7.03 -0.86 -1.41
N ASN A 173 7.30 -0.92 -0.10
CA ASN A 173 6.29 -0.77 0.95
C ASN A 173 5.93 0.71 1.22
N ARG A 174 6.23 1.60 0.26
CA ARG A 174 5.76 2.99 0.19
C ARG A 174 5.20 3.35 -1.19
N ASP A 175 5.10 2.37 -2.10
CA ASP A 175 4.89 2.62 -3.52
C ASP A 175 3.48 2.28 -4.01
N PHE A 176 2.58 1.83 -3.13
CA PHE A 176 1.25 1.33 -3.55
C PHE A 176 0.30 2.43 -4.07
N ILE A 177 0.48 3.70 -3.68
CA ILE A 177 -0.33 4.82 -4.20
C ILE A 177 0.39 5.55 -5.33
N LYS A 178 1.61 6.02 -5.06
CA LYS A 178 2.42 6.73 -6.06
C LYS A 178 2.82 5.83 -7.23
N CYS A 179 2.91 4.51 -7.04
CA CYS A 179 3.00 3.52 -8.12
C CYS A 179 4.12 3.83 -9.16
N ASP A 180 5.27 4.30 -8.67
CA ASP A 180 6.35 4.79 -9.55
C ASP A 180 7.19 3.65 -10.10
N SER A 181 7.31 2.56 -9.34
CA SER A 181 8.01 1.36 -9.79
C SER A 181 7.15 0.56 -10.76
N LYS A 182 7.80 -0.14 -11.70
CA LYS A 182 7.07 -1.13 -12.52
C LYS A 182 6.59 -2.32 -11.67
N ASN A 183 7.23 -2.56 -10.52
CA ASN A 183 6.79 -3.54 -9.53
C ASN A 183 5.37 -3.19 -9.03
N ALA A 184 5.17 -1.98 -8.52
CA ALA A 184 3.87 -1.53 -8.01
C ALA A 184 2.79 -1.56 -9.09
N ARG A 185 3.09 -1.12 -10.32
CA ARG A 185 2.14 -1.21 -11.45
C ARG A 185 1.71 -2.65 -11.73
N THR A 186 2.67 -3.57 -11.67
CA THR A 186 2.40 -5.00 -11.90
C THR A 186 1.63 -5.61 -10.73
N PHE A 187 1.98 -5.27 -9.49
CA PHE A 187 1.21 -5.67 -8.30
C PHE A 187 -0.23 -5.18 -8.38
N THR A 188 -0.46 -3.90 -8.70
CA THR A 188 -1.79 -3.32 -8.84
C THR A 188 -2.61 -4.12 -9.86
N ARG A 189 -2.03 -4.49 -11.02
CA ARG A 189 -2.70 -5.35 -12.00
C ARG A 189 -3.06 -6.73 -11.44
N ILE A 190 -2.14 -7.39 -10.74
CA ILE A 190 -2.39 -8.69 -10.08
C ILE A 190 -3.53 -8.55 -9.06
N PHE A 191 -3.45 -7.54 -8.19
CA PHE A 191 -4.42 -7.29 -7.14
C PHE A 191 -5.83 -7.04 -7.70
N HIS A 192 -5.96 -6.23 -8.75
CA HIS A 192 -7.25 -5.95 -9.40
C HIS A 192 -7.78 -7.10 -10.27
N TYR A 193 -6.91 -7.95 -10.81
CA TYR A 193 -7.33 -9.16 -11.52
C TYR A 193 -7.93 -10.20 -10.56
N TRP A 194 -7.20 -10.49 -9.47
CA TRP A 194 -7.62 -11.48 -8.48
C TRP A 194 -8.70 -10.98 -7.52
N GLN A 195 -8.71 -9.68 -7.21
CA GLN A 195 -9.65 -9.07 -6.26
C GLN A 195 -9.75 -9.84 -4.92
N PRO A 196 -8.62 -9.99 -4.20
CA PRO A 196 -8.54 -10.87 -3.03
C PRO A 196 -9.52 -10.47 -1.93
N ASP A 197 -10.03 -11.46 -1.22
CA ASP A 197 -10.85 -11.25 -0.03
C ASP A 197 -9.98 -11.04 1.20
N VAL A 198 -8.86 -11.77 1.26
CA VAL A 198 -7.83 -11.63 2.29
C VAL A 198 -6.45 -11.51 1.63
N PHE A 199 -5.62 -10.65 2.19
CA PHE A 199 -4.26 -10.39 1.74
C PHE A 199 -3.29 -10.47 2.92
N VAL A 200 -2.17 -11.18 2.75
CA VAL A 200 -1.05 -11.14 3.70
C VAL A 200 0.22 -10.73 2.98
N ASP A 201 0.93 -9.78 3.57
CA ASP A 201 2.27 -9.38 3.16
C ASP A 201 3.26 -9.85 4.23
N ASN A 202 4.19 -10.71 3.86
CA ASN A 202 5.09 -11.35 4.83
C ASN A 202 6.37 -10.54 5.03
N HIS A 203 6.57 -10.03 6.25
CA HIS A 203 7.67 -9.16 6.69
C HIS A 203 8.43 -9.70 7.92
N THR A 204 9.45 -8.94 8.31
CA THR A 204 10.20 -9.09 9.56
C THR A 204 10.19 -7.78 10.34
N SER A 205 9.91 -7.87 11.64
CA SER A 205 9.72 -6.72 12.51
C SER A 205 10.99 -5.91 12.69
N ASN A 206 10.82 -4.69 13.21
CA ASN A 206 11.92 -3.89 13.74
C ASN A 206 11.57 -3.47 15.18
N GLY A 207 12.54 -2.92 15.91
CA GLY A 207 12.31 -2.30 17.22
C GLY A 207 12.82 -3.12 18.40
N ALA A 208 11.97 -3.30 19.41
CA ALA A 208 12.31 -3.93 20.70
C ALA A 208 12.60 -5.44 20.58
N ASP A 209 13.29 -6.01 21.57
CA ASP A 209 13.47 -7.46 21.72
C ASP A 209 12.51 -8.01 22.78
N TYR A 210 11.74 -9.02 22.41
CA TYR A 210 10.67 -9.61 23.23
C TYR A 210 10.56 -11.11 22.98
N GLN A 211 9.74 -11.82 23.77
CA GLN A 211 9.72 -13.29 23.73
C GLN A 211 9.03 -13.87 22.49
N TYR A 212 8.06 -13.16 21.91
CA TYR A 212 7.29 -13.63 20.75
C TYR A 212 8.15 -13.80 19.49
N THR A 213 7.81 -14.82 18.69
CA THR A 213 8.44 -15.03 17.37
C THR A 213 7.70 -14.29 16.26
N MET A 214 6.39 -14.07 16.43
CA MET A 214 5.54 -13.47 15.42
C MET A 214 4.73 -12.34 16.04
N THR A 215 4.70 -11.21 15.35
CA THR A 215 3.79 -10.10 15.63
C THR A 215 2.91 -9.85 14.41
N LEU A 216 1.83 -9.11 14.60
CA LEU A 216 0.86 -8.88 13.55
C LEU A 216 0.49 -7.40 13.45
N ILE A 217 0.51 -6.88 12.23
CA ILE A 217 -0.23 -5.68 11.86
C ILE A 217 -1.47 -6.15 11.11
N ALA A 218 -2.66 -5.92 11.67
CA ALA A 218 -3.90 -6.03 10.92
C ALA A 218 -4.27 -4.66 10.34
N THR A 219 -5.04 -4.63 9.25
CA THR A 219 -5.64 -3.39 8.76
C THR A 219 -6.33 -2.64 9.90
N GLN A 220 -6.13 -1.33 9.99
CA GLN A 220 -6.77 -0.57 11.05
C GLN A 220 -8.30 -0.68 10.99
N LYS A 221 -8.92 -1.18 12.06
CA LYS A 221 -10.38 -1.34 12.18
C LYS A 221 -11.13 -0.04 11.95
N ASP A 222 -10.60 1.08 12.44
CA ASP A 222 -11.26 2.39 12.36
C ASP A 222 -11.22 3.00 10.95
N LYS A 223 -10.45 2.37 10.06
CA LYS A 223 -10.42 2.68 8.65
C LYS A 223 -11.37 1.79 7.85
N LEU A 224 -11.77 0.61 8.32
CA LEU A 224 -12.63 -0.28 7.53
C LEU A 224 -14.10 0.15 7.56
N GLU A 225 -14.85 -0.19 6.51
CA GLU A 225 -16.31 -0.08 6.61
C GLU A 225 -16.84 -1.07 7.66
N PRO A 226 -17.91 -0.74 8.40
CA PRO A 226 -18.33 -1.49 9.59
C PRO A 226 -18.46 -3.01 9.40
N PRO A 227 -19.03 -3.54 8.29
CA PRO A 227 -19.13 -4.98 8.10
C PRO A 227 -17.79 -5.70 8.10
N LEU A 228 -16.73 -5.10 7.53
CA LEU A 228 -15.39 -5.68 7.50
C LEU A 228 -14.66 -5.50 8.84
N ALA A 229 -14.79 -4.33 9.47
CA ALA A 229 -14.25 -4.10 10.81
C ALA A 229 -14.79 -5.11 11.84
N GLU A 230 -16.08 -5.44 11.76
CA GLU A 230 -16.71 -6.42 12.65
C GLU A 230 -16.13 -7.82 12.42
N VAL A 231 -16.05 -8.29 11.17
CA VAL A 231 -15.47 -9.61 10.87
C VAL A 231 -13.99 -9.69 11.26
N LEU A 232 -13.21 -8.64 11.00
CA LEU A 232 -11.80 -8.58 11.40
C LEU A 232 -11.65 -8.75 12.91
N THR A 233 -12.31 -7.89 13.69
CA THR A 233 -12.07 -7.75 15.14
C THR A 233 -12.80 -8.79 15.98
N ARG A 234 -13.95 -9.32 15.53
CA ARG A 234 -14.76 -10.27 16.29
C ARG A 234 -14.56 -11.72 15.87
N VAL A 235 -14.01 -11.97 14.68
CA VAL A 235 -13.87 -13.32 14.12
C VAL A 235 -12.43 -13.61 13.75
N PHE A 236 -11.86 -12.85 12.83
CA PHE A 236 -10.58 -13.20 12.23
C PHE A 236 -9.43 -13.11 13.24
N GLU A 237 -9.22 -11.94 13.86
CA GLU A 237 -8.12 -11.74 14.80
C GLU A 237 -8.21 -12.67 16.03
N PRO A 238 -9.36 -12.79 16.74
CA PRO A 238 -9.45 -13.69 17.88
C PRO A 238 -9.10 -15.14 17.55
N ARG A 239 -9.60 -15.66 16.40
CA ARG A 239 -9.29 -17.02 15.94
C ARG A 239 -7.84 -17.17 15.53
N LEU A 240 -7.26 -16.14 14.90
CA LEU A 240 -5.86 -16.16 14.47
C LEU A 240 -4.92 -16.22 15.68
N TYR A 241 -5.15 -15.38 16.69
CA TYR A 241 -4.36 -15.38 17.92
C TYR A 241 -4.48 -16.71 18.68
N ALA A 242 -5.71 -17.24 18.80
CA ALA A 242 -5.95 -18.53 19.46
C ALA A 242 -5.29 -19.69 18.72
N GLY A 243 -5.44 -19.77 17.40
CA GLY A 243 -4.85 -20.82 16.58
C GLY A 243 -3.32 -20.79 16.58
N MET A 244 -2.73 -19.59 16.55
CA MET A 244 -1.29 -19.41 16.65
C MET A 244 -0.73 -19.81 18.02
N ALA A 245 -1.43 -19.47 19.11
CA ALA A 245 -1.09 -19.95 20.44
C ALA A 245 -1.13 -21.48 20.55
N ALA A 246 -2.16 -22.13 19.98
CA ALA A 246 -2.29 -23.59 19.95
C ALA A 246 -1.17 -24.28 19.14
N ARG A 247 -0.51 -23.56 18.23
CA ARG A 247 0.65 -24.03 17.46
C ARG A 247 1.99 -23.70 18.11
N ASN A 248 2.00 -23.24 19.37
CA ASN A 248 3.20 -22.78 20.09
C ASN A 248 3.91 -21.58 19.45
N PHE A 249 3.19 -20.78 18.67
CA PHE A 249 3.66 -19.51 18.11
C PHE A 249 2.73 -18.36 18.54
N PRO A 250 2.58 -18.06 19.84
CA PRO A 250 1.66 -17.02 20.29
C PRO A 250 1.95 -15.70 19.56
N LEU A 251 0.88 -15.01 19.16
CA LEU A 251 0.96 -13.69 18.54
C LEU A 251 0.88 -12.59 19.58
N THR A 252 1.47 -11.45 19.24
CA THR A 252 1.23 -10.15 19.89
C THR A 252 0.99 -9.09 18.81
N PRO A 253 0.27 -8.00 19.09
CA PRO A 253 0.22 -6.87 18.17
C PRO A 253 1.62 -6.36 17.86
N TYR A 254 1.82 -5.76 16.69
CA TYR A 254 3.10 -5.17 16.33
C TYR A 254 3.59 -4.20 17.42
N VAL A 255 4.83 -4.41 17.88
CA VAL A 255 5.42 -3.72 19.03
C VAL A 255 5.93 -2.34 18.59
N ASN A 256 4.98 -1.44 18.32
CA ASN A 256 5.23 -0.06 17.93
C ASN A 256 5.39 0.83 19.18
N VAL A 257 6.63 0.93 19.64
CA VAL A 257 7.02 1.64 20.87
C VAL A 257 7.75 2.95 20.55
N ARG A 258 7.66 3.92 21.47
CA ARG A 258 8.51 5.12 21.44
C ARG A 258 9.89 4.85 22.06
N SER A 259 9.91 4.14 23.18
CA SER A 259 11.10 3.82 23.99
C SER A 259 11.16 2.32 24.28
N THR A 260 10.29 1.82 25.15
CA THR A 260 10.19 0.40 25.54
C THR A 260 8.73 -0.06 25.55
N PRO A 261 8.47 -1.38 25.48
CA PRO A 261 7.10 -1.92 25.58
C PRO A 261 6.39 -1.62 26.89
N ASP A 262 7.13 -1.34 27.97
CA ASP A 262 6.61 -1.11 29.32
C ASP A 262 5.70 0.13 29.40
N GLU A 263 5.88 1.11 28.51
CA GLU A 263 5.03 2.31 28.40
C GLU A 263 3.72 2.06 27.64
N GLY A 264 3.52 0.85 27.12
CA GLY A 264 2.43 0.47 26.22
C GLY A 264 2.81 0.58 24.76
N ILE A 265 1.98 -0.02 23.90
CA ILE A 265 2.19 -0.06 22.45
C ILE A 265 1.03 0.60 21.70
N ALA A 266 1.34 1.19 20.54
CA ALA A 266 0.34 1.75 19.64
C ALA A 266 0.00 0.79 18.51
N GLY A 267 -1.27 0.67 18.15
CA GLY A 267 -1.68 0.05 16.90
C GLY A 267 -1.01 0.77 15.73
N PHE A 268 -0.53 0.02 14.74
CA PHE A 268 0.10 0.64 13.58
C PHE A 268 -0.95 1.33 12.71
N LEU A 269 -0.75 2.61 12.36
CA LEU A 269 -1.60 3.30 11.39
C LEU A 269 -1.10 2.96 9.99
N ASP A 270 -1.73 1.96 9.38
CA ASP A 270 -1.39 1.50 8.04
C ASP A 270 -1.91 2.46 6.96
N LEU A 271 -1.26 3.61 6.78
CA LEU A 271 -1.60 4.56 5.72
C LEU A 271 -1.63 3.92 4.30
N PRO A 272 -2.36 4.51 3.34
CA PRO A 272 -2.54 3.93 2.01
C PRO A 272 -1.25 3.57 1.25
N ARG A 273 -0.12 4.23 1.54
CA ARG A 273 1.19 3.87 0.95
C ARG A 273 1.69 2.46 1.30
N TYR A 274 1.19 1.87 2.38
CA TYR A 274 1.55 0.53 2.82
C TYR A 274 0.61 -0.51 2.21
N SER A 275 1.08 -1.76 2.07
CA SER A 275 0.34 -2.82 1.41
C SER A 275 -1.02 -3.10 2.06
N SER A 276 -1.10 -3.16 3.40
CA SER A 276 -2.37 -3.36 4.13
C SER A 276 -3.31 -2.14 4.05
N GLY A 277 -2.74 -0.93 4.07
CA GLY A 277 -3.48 0.31 3.92
C GLY A 277 -4.10 0.46 2.53
N TYR A 278 -3.34 0.11 1.49
CA TYR A 278 -3.79 0.03 0.10
C TYR A 278 -4.90 -1.02 -0.07
N ALA A 279 -4.71 -2.23 0.46
CA ALA A 279 -5.71 -3.30 0.38
C ALA A 279 -7.06 -2.89 1.04
N ALA A 280 -6.99 -2.11 2.13
CA ALA A 280 -8.17 -1.55 2.80
C ALA A 280 -8.96 -0.56 1.92
N LEU A 281 -8.29 0.17 1.02
CA LEU A 281 -8.96 1.04 0.04
C LEU A 281 -9.81 0.24 -0.96
N HIS A 282 -9.51 -1.05 -1.13
CA HIS A 282 -10.19 -1.98 -2.04
C HIS A 282 -10.99 -3.06 -1.30
N HIS A 283 -11.37 -2.78 -0.04
CA HIS A 283 -12.24 -3.64 0.76
C HIS A 283 -11.70 -5.06 0.98
N CYS A 284 -10.37 -5.22 1.01
CA CYS A 284 -9.70 -6.49 1.32
C CYS A 284 -9.24 -6.47 2.78
N LEU A 285 -9.47 -7.56 3.52
CA LEU A 285 -8.87 -7.71 4.85
C LEU A 285 -7.38 -7.99 4.67
N ALA A 286 -6.53 -7.15 5.25
CA ALA A 286 -5.09 -7.29 5.06
C ALA A 286 -4.32 -7.41 6.36
N PHE A 287 -3.21 -8.14 6.28
CA PHE A 287 -2.31 -8.40 7.38
C PHE A 287 -0.87 -8.24 6.92
N THR A 288 -0.04 -7.63 7.75
CA THR A 288 1.41 -7.70 7.62
C THR A 288 1.92 -8.64 8.70
N SER A 289 2.46 -9.79 8.30
CA SER A 289 3.11 -10.68 9.25
C SER A 289 4.46 -10.10 9.61
N GLU A 290 4.80 -10.04 10.88
CA GLU A 290 6.04 -9.41 11.33
C GLU A 290 6.82 -10.41 12.18
N SER A 291 7.62 -11.26 11.51
CA SER A 291 8.49 -12.22 12.21
C SER A 291 9.61 -11.48 12.96
N HIS A 292 9.93 -11.89 14.18
CA HIS A 292 10.81 -11.12 15.04
C HIS A 292 12.26 -11.14 14.53
N MET A 293 12.86 -9.98 14.25
CA MET A 293 14.17 -9.87 13.57
C MET A 293 15.35 -10.56 14.27
N LEU A 294 15.35 -10.64 15.61
CA LEU A 294 16.43 -11.26 16.38
C LEU A 294 16.24 -12.77 16.68
N LYS A 295 15.04 -13.33 16.46
CA LYS A 295 14.81 -14.76 16.69
C LYS A 295 15.52 -15.60 15.63
N PRO A 296 15.89 -16.86 15.93
CA PRO A 296 16.53 -17.74 14.96
C PRO A 296 15.72 -17.82 13.66
N TYR A 297 16.41 -17.78 12.53
CA TYR A 297 15.77 -17.77 11.21
C TYR A 297 14.81 -18.95 11.02
N ARG A 298 15.19 -20.14 11.48
CA ARG A 298 14.33 -21.33 11.55
C ARG A 298 12.97 -21.07 12.19
N ASP A 299 12.97 -20.47 13.36
CA ASP A 299 11.75 -20.31 14.15
C ASP A 299 10.85 -19.24 13.52
N ARG A 300 11.45 -18.23 12.88
CA ARG A 300 10.74 -17.22 12.09
C ARG A 300 10.04 -17.81 10.86
N VAL A 301 10.73 -18.69 10.10
CA VAL A 301 10.12 -19.39 8.95
C VAL A 301 8.96 -20.27 9.42
N ARG A 302 9.17 -21.06 10.48
CA ARG A 302 8.12 -21.92 11.05
C ARG A 302 6.93 -21.13 11.59
N GLY A 303 7.17 -20.00 12.25
CA GLY A 303 6.12 -19.10 12.73
C GLY A 303 5.32 -18.47 11.59
N THR A 304 6.00 -18.08 10.50
CA THR A 304 5.34 -17.55 9.29
C THR A 304 4.49 -18.63 8.60
N TYR A 305 5.02 -19.86 8.49
CA TYR A 305 4.25 -21.01 8.00
C TYR A 305 3.01 -21.30 8.86
N ALA A 306 3.18 -21.35 10.19
CA ALA A 306 2.08 -21.57 11.13
C ALA A 306 0.99 -20.49 11.03
N LEU A 307 1.39 -19.23 10.80
CA LEU A 307 0.47 -18.12 10.58
C LEU A 307 -0.38 -18.36 9.34
N MET A 308 0.23 -18.67 8.20
CA MET A 308 -0.50 -18.88 6.95
C MET A 308 -1.41 -20.11 7.01
N VAL A 309 -0.98 -21.21 7.65
CA VAL A 309 -1.86 -22.37 7.89
C VAL A 309 -3.06 -21.99 8.75
N THR A 310 -2.84 -21.23 9.83
CA THR A 310 -3.93 -20.77 10.72
C THR A 310 -4.91 -19.85 9.97
N MET A 311 -4.40 -18.98 9.09
CA MET A 311 -5.25 -18.17 8.21
C MET A 311 -6.08 -19.05 7.28
N LEU A 312 -5.51 -20.09 6.65
CA LEU A 312 -6.27 -21.01 5.80
C LEU A 312 -7.40 -21.72 6.56
N GLU A 313 -7.16 -22.13 7.81
CA GLU A 313 -8.21 -22.73 8.66
C GLU A 313 -9.36 -21.75 8.91
N ILE A 314 -9.06 -20.47 9.14
CA ILE A 314 -10.08 -19.42 9.27
C ILE A 314 -10.81 -19.21 7.95
N LEU A 315 -10.10 -19.17 6.81
CA LEU A 315 -10.72 -18.96 5.51
C LEU A 315 -11.62 -20.13 5.09
N ARG A 316 -11.24 -21.36 5.43
CA ARG A 316 -12.08 -22.56 5.24
C ARG A 316 -13.40 -22.41 5.99
N ASP A 317 -13.35 -21.92 7.23
CA ASP A 317 -14.53 -21.88 8.11
C ASP A 317 -15.38 -20.61 7.94
N GLU A 318 -14.76 -19.46 7.65
CA GLU A 318 -15.38 -18.14 7.66
C GLU A 318 -15.39 -17.45 6.29
N GLY A 319 -14.85 -18.10 5.26
CA GLY A 319 -14.70 -17.50 3.93
C GLY A 319 -15.98 -16.90 3.36
N ALA A 320 -17.12 -17.59 3.53
CA ALA A 320 -18.42 -17.08 3.11
C ALA A 320 -18.82 -15.80 3.87
N ARG A 321 -18.57 -15.74 5.18
CA ARG A 321 -18.84 -14.57 6.01
C ARG A 321 -17.95 -13.38 5.60
N ILE A 322 -16.68 -13.63 5.33
CA ILE A 322 -15.72 -12.61 4.87
C ILE A 322 -16.16 -12.02 3.53
N ARG A 323 -16.48 -12.88 2.53
CA ARG A 323 -16.97 -12.41 1.22
C ARG A 323 -18.27 -11.61 1.33
N ALA A 324 -19.21 -12.06 2.16
CA ALA A 324 -20.46 -11.33 2.38
C ALA A 324 -20.23 -9.96 3.04
N ALA A 325 -19.34 -9.87 4.03
CA ALA A 325 -18.96 -8.61 4.66
C ALA A 325 -18.28 -7.66 3.67
N ARG A 326 -17.39 -8.18 2.81
CA ARG A 326 -16.74 -7.42 1.75
C ARG A 326 -17.75 -6.82 0.77
N GLN A 327 -18.72 -7.60 0.29
CA GLN A 327 -19.76 -7.08 -0.62
C GLN A 327 -20.61 -6.00 0.03
N LYS A 328 -20.99 -6.16 1.31
CA LYS A 328 -21.69 -5.13 2.08
C LYS A 328 -20.85 -3.86 2.25
N ALA A 329 -19.55 -4.00 2.50
CA ALA A 329 -18.63 -2.87 2.62
C ALA A 329 -18.49 -2.09 1.31
N ILE A 330 -18.38 -2.77 0.17
CA ILE A 330 -18.36 -2.12 -1.16
C ILE A 330 -19.65 -1.32 -1.38
N GLY A 331 -20.81 -1.94 -1.15
CA GLY A 331 -22.10 -1.27 -1.29
C GLY A 331 -22.25 -0.04 -0.38
N ALA A 332 -21.82 -0.16 0.89
CA ALA A 332 -21.84 0.94 1.85
C ALA A 332 -20.94 2.11 1.39
N ALA A 333 -19.71 1.82 0.96
CA ALA A 333 -18.76 2.83 0.50
C ALA A 333 -19.21 3.55 -0.78
N MET A 334 -19.98 2.91 -1.65
CA MET A 334 -20.53 3.55 -2.85
C MET A 334 -21.61 4.59 -2.51
N GLN A 335 -22.34 4.40 -1.41
CA GLN A 335 -23.52 5.20 -1.05
C GLN A 335 -23.27 6.20 0.08
N LYS A 336 -22.16 6.08 0.81
CA LYS A 336 -21.86 6.92 1.99
C LYS A 336 -21.77 8.41 1.66
N ASP A 337 -22.25 9.25 2.56
CA ASP A 337 -22.30 10.71 2.35
C ASP A 337 -20.96 11.42 2.59
N SER A 338 -20.04 10.78 3.31
CA SER A 338 -18.74 11.36 3.63
C SER A 338 -17.65 10.31 3.84
N PHE A 339 -16.41 10.72 3.60
CA PHE A 339 -15.21 9.90 3.80
C PHE A 339 -14.28 10.57 4.80
N ASP A 340 -13.64 9.74 5.62
CA ASP A 340 -12.54 10.13 6.50
C ASP A 340 -11.23 10.00 5.73
N LEU A 341 -10.34 11.00 5.82
CA LEU A 341 -9.11 11.09 5.00
C LEU A 341 -7.80 10.97 5.78
N ASN A 342 -7.86 11.13 7.10
CA ASN A 342 -6.70 11.09 7.98
C ASN A 342 -7.12 10.68 9.37
N TRP A 343 -6.18 10.16 10.16
CA TRP A 343 -6.44 9.65 11.48
C TRP A 343 -5.36 10.05 12.48
N ARG A 344 -5.76 10.22 13.73
CA ARG A 344 -4.85 10.35 14.87
C ARG A 344 -5.18 9.32 15.93
N LEU A 345 -4.13 8.81 16.58
CA LEU A 345 -4.29 7.88 17.69
C LEU A 345 -5.00 8.56 18.85
N ASP A 346 -5.97 7.88 19.43
CA ASP A 346 -6.72 8.33 20.59
C ASP A 346 -6.16 7.70 21.87
N PHE A 347 -5.30 8.45 22.56
CA PHE A 347 -4.70 8.02 23.82
C PHE A 347 -5.70 7.90 24.99
N THR A 348 -6.95 8.37 24.83
CA THR A 348 -7.99 8.22 25.87
C THR A 348 -8.66 6.86 25.85
N GLN A 349 -8.58 6.14 24.72
CA GLN A 349 -9.08 4.78 24.56
C GLN A 349 -7.91 3.80 24.58
N LYS A 350 -7.82 3.03 25.67
CA LYS A 350 -6.81 1.99 25.82
C LYS A 350 -7.47 0.68 26.21
N ASP A 351 -7.01 -0.38 25.56
CA ASP A 351 -7.18 -1.74 26.04
C ASP A 351 -5.92 -2.12 26.83
N SER A 352 -5.88 -3.35 27.32
CA SER A 352 -4.68 -3.95 27.88
C SER A 352 -4.59 -5.41 27.47
N PHE A 353 -3.38 -5.90 27.30
CA PHE A 353 -3.13 -7.32 27.06
C PHE A 353 -1.88 -7.77 27.80
N LEU A 354 -1.80 -9.08 28.07
CA LEU A 354 -0.64 -9.70 28.70
C LEU A 354 0.49 -9.81 27.67
N PHE A 355 1.57 -9.05 27.87
CA PHE A 355 2.74 -9.01 27.01
C PHE A 355 3.93 -9.76 27.63
N LYS A 356 4.55 -10.62 26.82
CA LYS A 356 5.76 -11.39 27.16
C LYS A 356 7.02 -10.67 26.66
N GLY A 357 7.70 -9.97 27.57
CA GLY A 357 8.88 -9.16 27.27
C GLY A 357 10.14 -9.63 28.01
N TYR A 358 11.22 -8.88 27.82
CA TYR A 358 12.45 -8.93 28.60
C TYR A 358 12.66 -7.57 29.28
N GLU A 359 13.26 -7.54 30.47
CA GLU A 359 13.57 -6.27 31.12
C GLU A 359 14.51 -5.40 30.28
N ALA A 360 14.10 -4.16 30.02
CA ALA A 360 14.93 -3.15 29.39
C ALA A 360 15.91 -2.56 30.42
N ARG A 361 17.21 -2.74 30.20
CA ARG A 361 18.29 -2.25 31.07
C ARG A 361 19.29 -1.42 30.27
N TYR A 362 20.10 -0.64 30.99
CA TYR A 362 21.16 0.17 30.38
C TYR A 362 22.53 -0.27 30.88
N LYS A 363 23.52 -0.22 30.00
CA LYS A 363 24.94 -0.40 30.35
C LYS A 363 25.82 0.47 29.46
N PRO A 364 27.04 0.82 29.89
CA PRO A 364 27.97 1.55 29.04
C PRO A 364 28.26 0.79 27.73
N SER A 365 28.22 1.51 26.62
CA SER A 365 28.64 1.01 25.31
C SER A 365 30.15 0.79 25.31
N VAL A 366 30.58 -0.40 24.89
CA VAL A 366 32.02 -0.70 24.73
C VAL A 366 32.67 0.09 23.58
N ILE A 367 31.86 0.70 22.70
CA ILE A 367 32.35 1.50 21.56
C ILE A 367 32.41 2.99 21.90
N SER A 368 31.35 3.53 22.51
CA SER A 368 31.21 4.97 22.73
C SER A 368 31.30 5.41 24.19
N GLY A 369 31.32 4.47 25.15
CA GLY A 369 31.30 4.74 26.59
C GLY A 369 29.96 5.25 27.13
N LYS A 370 29.00 5.65 26.28
CA LYS A 370 27.68 6.15 26.68
C LYS A 370 26.72 5.01 27.03
N ASP A 371 25.72 5.29 27.85
CA ASP A 371 24.66 4.32 28.14
C ASP A 371 23.95 3.86 26.86
N ARG A 372 23.76 2.54 26.77
CA ARG A 372 22.98 1.91 25.70
C ARG A 372 21.94 0.96 26.29
N LEU A 373 20.77 0.95 25.66
CA LEU A 373 19.70 0.00 25.92
C LEU A 373 20.15 -1.43 25.55
N TRP A 374 19.76 -2.39 26.38
CA TRP A 374 19.74 -3.81 26.05
C TRP A 374 18.55 -4.48 26.75
N TYR A 375 18.10 -5.61 26.19
CA TYR A 375 17.02 -6.41 26.75
C TYR A 375 17.63 -7.64 27.43
N ASP A 376 17.33 -7.84 28.71
CA ASP A 376 17.91 -8.90 29.53
C ASP A 376 17.17 -10.22 29.36
N HIS A 377 17.77 -11.15 28.61
CA HIS A 377 17.19 -12.47 28.33
C HIS A 377 17.09 -13.36 29.57
N GLU A 378 17.85 -13.05 30.64
CA GLU A 378 17.78 -13.75 31.93
C GLU A 378 16.67 -13.18 32.84
N ALA A 379 16.03 -12.08 32.44
CA ALA A 379 14.91 -11.47 33.15
C ALA A 379 13.66 -11.36 32.25
N PRO A 380 13.07 -12.50 31.81
CA PRO A 380 11.79 -12.49 31.11
C PRO A 380 10.66 -12.08 32.06
N TYR A 381 9.65 -11.40 31.53
CA TYR A 381 8.44 -11.04 32.27
C TYR A 381 7.18 -11.32 31.46
N GLU A 382 6.06 -11.45 32.16
CA GLU A 382 4.72 -11.29 31.60
C GLU A 382 4.00 -10.15 32.35
N LYS A 383 3.62 -9.08 31.64
CA LYS A 383 3.00 -7.89 32.23
C LYS A 383 1.80 -7.45 31.42
N TRP A 384 0.77 -6.97 32.10
CA TRP A 384 -0.31 -6.24 31.44
C TRP A 384 0.19 -4.87 31.03
N ILE A 385 0.24 -4.59 29.73
CA ILE A 385 0.64 -3.29 29.20
C ILE A 385 -0.53 -2.62 28.48
N PRO A 386 -0.58 -1.27 28.44
CA PRO A 386 -1.56 -0.55 27.63
C PRO A 386 -1.42 -0.85 26.13
N PHE A 387 -2.55 -1.01 25.45
CA PHE A 387 -2.61 -1.05 23.99
C PHE A 387 -3.55 0.03 23.46
N TYR A 388 -3.00 0.96 22.70
CA TYR A 388 -3.74 2.06 22.10
C TYR A 388 -4.04 1.72 20.64
N ASN A 389 -5.25 1.25 20.35
CA ASN A 389 -5.62 0.75 19.01
C ASN A 389 -6.87 1.42 18.44
N THR A 390 -7.17 2.63 18.91
CA THR A 390 -8.31 3.41 18.41
C THR A 390 -7.84 4.70 17.77
N TYR A 391 -8.26 4.91 16.53
CA TYR A 391 -7.92 6.06 15.71
C TYR A 391 -9.17 6.89 15.41
N ARG A 392 -9.07 8.21 15.61
CA ARG A 392 -10.15 9.15 15.28
C ARG A 392 -9.81 9.91 14.01
N PRO A 393 -10.80 10.17 13.13
CA PRO A 393 -10.56 10.95 11.94
C PRO A 393 -10.14 12.39 12.29
N THR A 394 -9.19 12.94 11.55
CA THR A 394 -8.77 14.35 11.67
C THR A 394 -9.21 15.22 10.51
N ALA A 395 -9.62 14.60 9.40
CA ALA A 395 -10.19 15.26 8.24
C ALA A 395 -11.34 14.42 7.68
N ARG A 396 -12.40 15.11 7.27
CA ARG A 396 -13.59 14.51 6.66
C ARG A 396 -14.05 15.34 5.47
N VAL A 397 -14.46 14.67 4.42
CA VAL A 397 -14.95 15.28 3.19
C VAL A 397 -16.32 14.72 2.82
N ALA A 398 -17.22 15.60 2.36
CA ALA A 398 -18.49 15.17 1.79
C ALA A 398 -18.25 14.54 0.42
N ARG A 399 -18.93 13.43 0.13
CA ARG A 399 -18.81 12.71 -1.14
C ARG A 399 -19.28 13.62 -2.29
N PRO A 400 -18.41 13.96 -3.26
CA PRO A 400 -18.89 14.60 -4.48
C PRO A 400 -19.59 13.58 -5.38
N VAL A 401 -20.43 14.06 -6.30
CA VAL A 401 -21.03 13.24 -7.36
C VAL A 401 -19.93 12.72 -8.29
N ALA A 402 -19.03 13.60 -8.69
CA ALA A 402 -17.90 13.26 -9.54
C ALA A 402 -16.73 14.24 -9.36
N TYR A 403 -15.53 13.77 -9.70
CA TYR A 403 -14.35 14.59 -9.91
C TYR A 403 -14.16 14.89 -11.41
N LEU A 404 -13.75 16.11 -11.72
CA LEU A 404 -13.38 16.60 -13.05
C LEU A 404 -11.89 16.89 -13.06
N ILE A 405 -11.13 16.21 -13.91
CA ILE A 405 -9.66 16.28 -13.92
C ILE A 405 -9.18 16.68 -15.32
N PRO A 406 -8.38 17.76 -15.45
CA PRO A 406 -7.81 18.15 -16.73
C PRO A 406 -6.95 17.04 -17.33
N GLN A 407 -7.02 16.86 -18.65
CA GLN A 407 -6.21 15.86 -19.36
C GLN A 407 -4.69 16.08 -19.24
N ALA A 408 -4.27 17.27 -18.80
CA ALA A 408 -2.88 17.61 -18.48
C ALA A 408 -2.26 16.74 -17.38
N TYR A 409 -3.08 16.16 -16.48
CA TYR A 409 -2.62 15.32 -15.37
C TYR A 409 -2.69 13.83 -15.73
N SER A 410 -2.13 13.44 -16.89
CA SER A 410 -2.20 12.06 -17.40
C SER A 410 -1.65 11.03 -16.42
N GLU A 411 -0.59 11.39 -15.69
CA GLU A 411 0.03 10.56 -14.67
C GLU A 411 -0.91 10.18 -13.51
N VAL A 412 -1.75 11.12 -13.08
CA VAL A 412 -2.79 10.88 -12.06
C VAL A 412 -3.87 9.96 -12.62
N ILE A 413 -4.27 10.19 -13.87
CA ILE A 413 -5.28 9.38 -14.54
C ILE A 413 -4.82 7.93 -14.76
N ASP A 414 -3.56 7.73 -15.14
CA ASP A 414 -3.03 6.38 -15.34
C ASP A 414 -3.05 5.59 -14.02
N ARG A 415 -2.68 6.22 -12.91
CA ARG A 415 -2.75 5.63 -11.56
C ARG A 415 -4.17 5.27 -11.16
N LEU A 416 -5.14 6.14 -11.41
CA LEU A 416 -6.56 5.84 -11.20
C LEU A 416 -7.01 4.63 -12.03
N LYS A 417 -6.67 4.60 -13.32
CA LYS A 417 -7.05 3.49 -14.21
C LYS A 417 -6.41 2.16 -13.81
N TRP A 418 -5.12 2.16 -13.45
CA TRP A 418 -4.46 0.96 -12.95
C TRP A 418 -5.18 0.41 -11.71
N ASN A 419 -5.73 1.31 -10.89
CA ASN A 419 -6.48 0.98 -9.68
C ASN A 419 -7.98 0.70 -9.91
N GLY A 420 -8.38 0.36 -11.14
CA GLY A 420 -9.73 -0.06 -11.47
C GLY A 420 -10.77 1.08 -11.47
N VAL A 421 -10.33 2.34 -11.38
CA VAL A 421 -11.24 3.49 -11.46
C VAL A 421 -11.79 3.62 -12.87
N GLN A 422 -13.12 3.57 -12.97
CA GLN A 422 -13.85 3.82 -14.20
C GLN A 422 -13.82 5.33 -14.48
N THR A 423 -13.40 5.67 -15.69
CA THR A 423 -13.30 7.05 -16.16
C THR A 423 -14.08 7.24 -17.46
N ARG A 424 -14.63 8.44 -17.67
CA ARG A 424 -15.14 8.91 -18.98
C ARG A 424 -14.44 10.20 -19.36
N ARG A 425 -14.60 10.63 -20.60
CA ARG A 425 -14.08 11.92 -21.07
C ARG A 425 -15.20 12.83 -21.53
N LEU A 426 -15.01 14.13 -21.36
CA LEU A 426 -15.87 15.13 -22.00
C LEU A 426 -15.72 15.07 -23.52
N ALA A 427 -16.85 15.12 -24.23
CA ALA A 427 -16.92 15.12 -25.69
C ALA A 427 -16.69 16.51 -26.30
N LYS A 428 -17.00 17.56 -25.55
CA LYS A 428 -16.83 18.96 -25.94
C LYS A 428 -16.56 19.82 -24.71
N ASP A 429 -16.04 21.02 -24.94
CA ASP A 429 -15.87 22.03 -23.91
C ASP A 429 -17.19 22.28 -23.18
N THR A 430 -17.11 22.35 -21.86
CA THR A 430 -18.28 22.42 -20.98
C THR A 430 -17.99 23.40 -19.84
N THR A 431 -18.76 24.49 -19.78
CA THR A 431 -18.72 25.45 -18.67
C THR A 431 -19.79 25.10 -17.67
N LEU A 432 -19.42 24.94 -16.40
CA LEU A 432 -20.33 24.62 -15.30
C LEU A 432 -19.76 25.10 -13.96
N ASP A 433 -20.60 25.14 -12.93
CA ASP A 433 -20.16 25.41 -11.56
C ASP A 433 -19.57 24.13 -10.94
N ALA A 434 -18.34 24.23 -10.43
CA ALA A 434 -17.67 23.17 -9.70
C ALA A 434 -17.03 23.71 -8.42
N GLU A 435 -16.95 22.88 -7.39
CA GLU A 435 -16.20 23.19 -6.18
C GLU A 435 -14.72 22.86 -6.40
N PHE A 436 -13.84 23.82 -6.10
CA PHE A 436 -12.40 23.67 -6.13
C PHE A 436 -11.78 23.97 -4.77
N TYR A 437 -10.51 23.63 -4.62
CA TYR A 437 -9.70 24.02 -3.48
C TYR A 437 -8.61 25.00 -3.88
N TYR A 438 -8.42 26.05 -3.08
CA TYR A 438 -7.15 26.76 -3.02
C TYR A 438 -6.32 26.16 -1.89
N ILE A 439 -5.08 25.76 -2.20
CA ILE A 439 -4.13 25.32 -1.18
C ILE A 439 -3.70 26.56 -0.39
N ARG A 440 -3.94 26.58 0.92
CA ARG A 440 -3.65 27.71 1.82
C ARG A 440 -2.35 27.53 2.58
N ASP A 441 -2.10 26.34 3.09
CA ASP A 441 -0.83 25.98 3.72
C ASP A 441 -0.53 24.49 3.55
N PHE A 442 0.74 24.12 3.67
CA PHE A 442 1.22 22.74 3.71
C PHE A 442 2.70 22.72 4.15
N LYS A 443 3.16 21.56 4.63
CA LYS A 443 4.55 21.29 4.97
C LYS A 443 5.14 20.30 3.97
N THR A 444 6.37 20.53 3.56
CA THR A 444 7.12 19.61 2.69
C THR A 444 8.33 19.07 3.44
N ARG A 445 8.60 17.77 3.27
CA ARG A 445 9.82 17.12 3.79
C ARG A 445 10.91 17.04 2.72
N ASP A 446 12.12 16.69 3.15
CA ASP A 446 13.22 16.33 2.24
C ASP A 446 12.87 15.12 1.34
N ALA A 447 13.68 14.91 0.30
CA ALA A 447 13.51 13.82 -0.64
C ALA A 447 13.22 12.48 0.05
N TYR A 448 12.13 11.84 -0.34
CA TYR A 448 11.59 10.64 0.28
C TYR A 448 10.93 9.76 -0.78
N GLU A 449 11.51 8.58 -1.04
CA GLU A 449 10.97 7.60 -2.00
C GLU A 449 10.75 8.16 -3.43
N GLY A 450 11.62 9.07 -3.87
CA GLY A 450 11.54 9.72 -5.19
C GLY A 450 10.65 10.97 -5.22
N HIS A 451 10.15 11.42 -4.07
CA HIS A 451 9.16 12.49 -3.96
C HIS A 451 9.50 13.50 -2.84
N TYR A 452 8.79 14.63 -2.83
CA TYR A 452 8.80 15.61 -1.74
C TYR A 452 7.43 15.60 -1.08
N LEU A 453 7.24 14.72 -0.10
CA LEU A 453 5.92 14.45 0.45
C LEU A 453 5.36 15.65 1.22
N HIS A 454 4.18 16.13 0.83
CA HIS A 454 3.45 17.19 1.52
C HIS A 454 2.59 16.64 2.65
N SER A 455 2.39 17.44 3.69
CA SER A 455 1.58 17.10 4.87
C SER A 455 0.95 18.35 5.48
N GLY A 456 -0.03 18.16 6.37
CA GLY A 456 -0.69 19.28 7.05
C GLY A 456 -1.36 20.25 6.08
N VAL A 457 -1.96 19.71 5.01
CA VAL A 457 -2.53 20.52 3.92
C VAL A 457 -3.80 21.21 4.40
N GLU A 458 -3.80 22.54 4.32
CA GLU A 458 -4.95 23.39 4.58
C GLU A 458 -5.51 23.91 3.26
N VAL A 459 -6.83 23.89 3.13
CA VAL A 459 -7.52 24.28 1.90
C VAL A 459 -8.64 25.25 2.16
N GLU A 460 -8.87 26.15 1.21
CA GLU A 460 -10.10 26.92 1.10
C GLU A 460 -10.97 26.37 -0.01
N LYS A 461 -12.26 26.16 0.27
CA LYS A 461 -13.23 25.71 -0.73
C LYS A 461 -13.85 26.89 -1.45
N LYS A 462 -13.97 26.79 -2.77
CA LYS A 462 -14.62 27.82 -3.58
C LYS A 462 -15.40 27.20 -4.73
N THR A 463 -16.65 27.61 -4.90
CA THR A 463 -17.43 27.29 -6.11
C THR A 463 -17.08 28.28 -7.19
N LEU A 464 -16.66 27.77 -8.35
CA LEU A 464 -16.26 28.56 -9.50
C LEU A 464 -17.02 28.08 -10.74
N THR A 465 -17.51 29.02 -11.54
CA THR A 465 -17.91 28.73 -12.93
C THR A 465 -16.63 28.51 -13.74
N TRP A 466 -16.42 27.27 -14.17
CA TRP A 466 -15.18 26.83 -14.81
C TRP A 466 -15.47 26.15 -16.14
N THR A 467 -14.61 26.42 -17.14
CA THR A 467 -14.66 25.77 -18.44
C THR A 467 -13.71 24.58 -18.44
N PHE A 468 -14.28 23.38 -18.50
CA PHE A 468 -13.55 22.14 -18.74
C PHE A 468 -13.48 21.88 -20.24
N HIS A 469 -12.39 21.31 -20.72
CA HIS A 469 -12.14 21.13 -22.14
C HIS A 469 -12.52 19.73 -22.63
N ALA A 470 -12.78 19.62 -23.93
CA ALA A 470 -12.95 18.33 -24.59
C ALA A 470 -11.74 17.41 -24.31
N GLY A 471 -12.00 16.21 -23.81
CA GLY A 471 -10.97 15.26 -23.39
C GLY A 471 -10.65 15.24 -21.90
N ASP A 472 -11.07 16.25 -21.13
CA ASP A 472 -10.96 16.21 -19.66
C ASP A 472 -11.77 15.05 -19.08
N TYR A 473 -11.30 14.53 -17.95
CA TYR A 473 -11.82 13.30 -17.37
C TYR A 473 -12.94 13.56 -16.38
N VAL A 474 -13.94 12.69 -16.43
CA VAL A 474 -15.03 12.62 -15.45
C VAL A 474 -14.93 11.30 -14.69
N ILE A 475 -14.92 11.40 -13.36
CA ILE A 475 -14.81 10.26 -12.46
C ILE A 475 -15.95 10.31 -11.46
N TRP A 476 -16.98 9.50 -11.66
CA TRP A 476 -18.06 9.35 -10.69
C TRP A 476 -17.55 8.65 -9.44
N VAL A 477 -17.95 9.13 -8.27
CA VAL A 477 -17.53 8.50 -7.01
C VAL A 477 -18.34 7.24 -6.71
N GLU A 478 -19.57 7.14 -7.22
CA GLU A 478 -20.45 5.98 -7.04
C GLU A 478 -20.01 4.78 -7.90
N GLN A 479 -18.92 4.15 -7.50
CA GLN A 479 -18.35 2.94 -8.09
C GLN A 479 -17.54 2.18 -7.03
N PRO A 480 -17.21 0.88 -7.23
CA PRO A 480 -16.51 0.08 -6.22
C PRO A 480 -15.18 0.65 -5.72
N ALA A 481 -14.53 1.53 -6.49
CA ALA A 481 -13.29 2.20 -6.11
C ALA A 481 -13.51 3.54 -5.36
N SER A 482 -14.74 3.84 -4.88
CA SER A 482 -15.11 5.13 -4.28
C SER A 482 -14.12 5.62 -3.23
N ARG A 483 -13.72 4.72 -2.34
CA ARG A 483 -12.76 5.01 -1.27
C ARG A 483 -11.38 5.37 -1.82
N TYR A 484 -10.85 4.59 -2.77
CA TYR A 484 -9.55 4.88 -3.40
C TYR A 484 -9.57 6.24 -4.11
N ILE A 485 -10.66 6.55 -4.83
CA ILE A 485 -10.83 7.82 -5.55
C ILE A 485 -10.75 9.01 -4.58
N VAL A 486 -11.52 8.96 -3.50
CA VAL A 486 -11.60 10.07 -2.54
C VAL A 486 -10.30 10.22 -1.75
N GLU A 487 -9.70 9.12 -1.29
CA GLU A 487 -8.42 9.13 -0.56
C GLU A 487 -7.28 9.73 -1.38
N THR A 488 -7.25 9.47 -2.69
CA THR A 488 -6.14 9.87 -3.56
C THR A 488 -6.33 11.24 -4.20
N LEU A 489 -7.57 11.68 -4.44
CA LEU A 489 -7.86 12.96 -5.09
C LEU A 489 -8.08 14.10 -4.12
N GLU A 490 -8.39 13.85 -2.85
CA GLU A 490 -8.56 14.92 -1.87
C GLU A 490 -7.19 15.33 -1.30
N PRO A 491 -6.73 16.59 -1.47
CA PRO A 491 -5.36 16.99 -1.18
C PRO A 491 -5.01 16.92 0.32
N GLN A 492 -6.02 16.82 1.18
CA GLN A 492 -5.84 16.68 2.62
C GLN A 492 -5.46 15.26 3.04
N GLY A 493 -5.67 14.24 2.20
CA GLY A 493 -5.31 12.85 2.51
C GLY A 493 -3.79 12.67 2.65
N ALA A 494 -3.35 11.90 3.65
CA ALA A 494 -1.92 11.66 3.94
C ALA A 494 -1.14 11.05 2.77
N ASP A 495 -1.83 10.33 1.89
CA ASP A 495 -1.29 9.68 0.70
C ASP A 495 -1.98 10.13 -0.58
N SER A 496 -2.57 11.33 -0.59
CA SER A 496 -3.16 11.89 -1.80
C SER A 496 -2.12 12.15 -2.89
N PHE A 497 -2.55 12.26 -4.14
CA PHE A 497 -1.65 12.65 -5.24
C PHE A 497 -1.07 14.05 -5.05
N PHE A 498 -1.78 14.95 -4.35
CA PHE A 498 -1.19 16.22 -3.91
C PHE A 498 -0.10 15.99 -2.86
N ALA A 499 -0.34 15.14 -1.86
CA ALA A 499 0.69 14.78 -0.87
C ALA A 499 1.95 14.22 -1.54
N TRP A 500 1.80 13.41 -2.59
CA TRP A 500 2.90 12.89 -3.40
C TRP A 500 3.34 13.84 -4.53
N ASN A 501 3.11 15.14 -4.39
CA ASN A 501 3.64 16.21 -5.24
C ASN A 501 3.36 16.08 -6.75
N PHE A 502 2.29 15.38 -7.16
CA PHE A 502 1.86 15.28 -8.57
C PHE A 502 1.25 16.58 -9.14
N PHE A 503 1.06 17.58 -8.28
CA PHE A 503 0.38 18.83 -8.62
C PHE A 503 1.23 20.08 -8.35
N ASP A 504 2.52 19.94 -8.01
CA ASP A 504 3.36 21.05 -7.54
C ASP A 504 3.48 22.23 -8.51
N GLY A 505 3.22 22.00 -9.80
CA GLY A 505 3.16 23.07 -10.79
C GLY A 505 2.22 24.22 -10.42
N ILE A 506 1.14 23.95 -9.67
CA ILE A 506 0.18 24.99 -9.22
C ILE A 506 0.73 25.85 -8.08
N LEU A 507 1.77 25.40 -7.37
CA LEU A 507 2.32 26.08 -6.20
C LEU A 507 3.26 27.23 -6.59
N GLN A 508 3.65 27.29 -7.86
CA GLN A 508 4.50 28.35 -8.39
C GLN A 508 3.68 29.32 -9.24
N GLN A 509 3.62 30.57 -8.77
CA GLN A 509 3.07 31.69 -9.51
C GLN A 509 3.78 31.88 -10.86
N LYS A 510 3.04 32.14 -11.95
CA LYS A 510 3.61 32.38 -13.29
C LYS A 510 3.59 33.85 -13.69
N GLU A 511 2.50 34.55 -13.41
CA GLU A 511 2.35 35.96 -13.72
C GLU A 511 2.91 36.85 -12.61
N TYR A 512 3.41 38.03 -12.96
CA TYR A 512 3.95 39.00 -12.00
C TYR A 512 3.77 40.41 -12.53
N PHE A 513 4.04 41.40 -11.69
CA PHE A 513 3.97 42.80 -12.05
C PHE A 513 5.34 43.49 -11.94
N SER A 514 5.60 44.48 -12.80
CA SER A 514 6.69 45.45 -12.64
C SER A 514 6.16 46.65 -11.86
N SER A 515 6.83 47.05 -10.78
CA SER A 515 6.30 48.07 -9.86
C SER A 515 5.97 49.39 -10.57
N TYR A 516 6.85 49.89 -11.45
CA TYR A 516 6.63 51.16 -12.16
C TYR A 516 5.44 51.13 -13.14
N VAL A 517 5.03 49.95 -13.62
CA VAL A 517 3.86 49.79 -14.49
C VAL A 517 2.59 49.64 -13.66
N PHE A 518 2.68 48.89 -12.56
CA PHE A 518 1.51 48.55 -11.76
C PHE A 518 1.12 49.63 -10.75
N GLU A 519 2.05 50.52 -10.34
CA GLU A 519 1.80 51.57 -9.35
C GLU A 519 0.53 52.38 -9.64
N ASP A 520 0.44 52.97 -10.84
CA ASP A 520 -0.70 53.82 -11.22
C ASP A 520 -2.01 53.03 -11.27
N LEU A 521 -1.94 51.78 -11.74
CA LEU A 521 -3.09 50.88 -11.81
C LEU A 521 -3.54 50.42 -10.42
N ALA A 522 -2.59 50.16 -9.51
CA ALA A 522 -2.84 49.79 -8.13
C ALA A 522 -3.48 50.96 -7.36
N ALA A 523 -2.98 52.19 -7.58
CA ALA A 523 -3.55 53.39 -7.00
C ALA A 523 -4.99 53.63 -7.46
N GLU A 524 -5.27 53.47 -8.77
CA GLU A 524 -6.63 53.56 -9.29
C GLU A 524 -7.52 52.44 -8.75
N TYR A 525 -7.02 51.21 -8.69
CA TYR A 525 -7.75 50.08 -8.14
C TYR A 525 -8.14 50.31 -6.67
N LEU A 526 -7.25 50.86 -5.84
CA LEU A 526 -7.57 51.22 -4.45
C LEU A 526 -8.60 52.34 -4.34
N ARG A 527 -8.56 53.35 -5.24
CA ARG A 527 -9.59 54.40 -5.28
C ARG A 527 -10.97 53.84 -5.58
N GLN A 528 -11.04 52.86 -6.47
CA GLN A 528 -12.29 52.21 -6.89
C GLN A 528 -12.77 51.16 -5.88
N ASN A 529 -11.89 50.61 -5.03
CA ASN A 529 -12.18 49.54 -4.07
C ASN A 529 -11.72 49.93 -2.65
N PRO A 530 -12.44 50.84 -1.96
CA PRO A 530 -12.05 51.36 -0.65
C PRO A 530 -11.87 50.30 0.44
N GLU A 531 -12.58 49.18 0.33
CA GLU A 531 -12.45 48.03 1.23
C GLU A 531 -11.06 47.38 1.15
N ILE A 532 -10.45 47.32 -0.04
CA ILE A 532 -9.08 46.80 -0.21
C ILE A 532 -8.08 47.80 0.37
N ALA A 533 -8.34 49.11 0.25
CA ALA A 533 -7.50 50.14 0.87
C ALA A 533 -7.51 50.02 2.41
N GLN A 534 -8.68 49.74 3.01
CA GLN A 534 -8.82 49.48 4.44
C GLN A 534 -8.08 48.20 4.86
N GLN A 535 -8.20 47.12 4.09
CA GLN A 535 -7.48 45.87 4.36
C GLN A 535 -5.96 46.07 4.29
N LEU A 536 -5.46 46.83 3.30
CA LEU A 536 -4.04 47.17 3.21
C LEU A 536 -3.59 48.00 4.42
N ALA A 537 -4.36 49.00 4.83
CA ALA A 537 -4.03 49.81 6.00
C ALA A 537 -3.95 48.97 7.29
N ALA A 538 -4.92 48.06 7.48
CA ALA A 538 -4.92 47.12 8.60
C ALA A 538 -3.72 46.16 8.55
N ALA A 539 -3.40 45.61 7.37
CA ALA A 539 -2.24 44.74 7.18
C ALA A 539 -0.92 45.46 7.48
N LYS A 540 -0.76 46.71 7.03
CA LYS A 540 0.42 47.55 7.35
C LYS A 540 0.53 47.85 8.85
N ALA A 541 -0.59 48.07 9.53
CA ALA A 541 -0.59 48.29 10.98
C ALA A 541 -0.20 47.02 11.76
N ALA A 542 -0.55 45.83 11.24
CA ALA A 542 -0.23 44.55 11.86
C ALA A 542 1.20 44.06 11.54
N ASP A 543 1.78 44.44 10.40
CA ASP A 543 3.11 44.02 9.96
C ASP A 543 3.99 45.23 9.55
N PRO A 544 4.91 45.67 10.44
CA PRO A 544 5.86 46.75 10.12
C PRO A 544 6.72 46.46 8.89
N LYS A 545 7.04 45.18 8.60
CA LYS A 545 7.83 44.84 7.40
C LYS A 545 7.05 45.10 6.12
N LEU A 546 5.73 44.89 6.13
CA LEU A 546 4.85 45.25 5.02
C LEU A 546 4.74 46.77 4.89
N ALA A 547 4.58 47.49 6.01
CA ALA A 547 4.50 48.95 6.03
C ALA A 547 5.75 49.62 5.41
N ASP A 548 6.93 49.05 5.65
CA ASP A 548 8.21 49.57 5.14
C ASP A 548 8.58 49.05 3.73
N SER A 549 7.78 48.14 3.15
CA SER A 549 8.05 47.54 1.84
C SER A 549 7.12 48.06 0.75
N ALA A 550 7.63 48.96 -0.12
CA ALA A 550 6.87 49.47 -1.26
C ALA A 550 6.41 48.33 -2.19
N ARG A 551 7.30 47.38 -2.49
CA ARG A 551 6.96 46.19 -3.28
C ARG A 551 5.94 45.30 -2.57
N GLY A 552 6.04 45.15 -1.25
CA GLY A 552 5.10 44.34 -0.46
C GLY A 552 3.69 44.93 -0.48
N GLN A 553 3.55 46.24 -0.41
CA GLN A 553 2.26 46.93 -0.51
C GLN A 553 1.64 46.76 -1.90
N LEU A 554 2.43 46.92 -2.98
CA LEU A 554 1.95 46.63 -4.33
C LEU A 554 1.58 45.16 -4.53
N ASP A 555 2.34 44.23 -3.93
CA ASP A 555 2.04 42.79 -4.02
C ASP A 555 0.75 42.44 -3.28
N PHE A 556 0.48 43.09 -2.15
CA PHE A 556 -0.80 43.00 -1.46
C PHE A 556 -1.94 43.45 -2.39
N ILE A 557 -1.84 44.62 -3.02
CA ILE A 557 -2.87 45.13 -3.94
C ILE A 557 -3.03 44.18 -5.13
N TYR A 558 -1.91 43.74 -5.73
CA TYR A 558 -1.88 42.81 -6.85
C TYR A 558 -2.68 41.55 -6.53
N LYS A 559 -2.38 40.87 -5.41
CA LYS A 559 -3.07 39.65 -4.94
C LYS A 559 -4.56 39.83 -4.66
N HIS A 560 -5.01 41.05 -4.39
CA HIS A 560 -6.42 41.39 -4.18
C HIS A 560 -7.07 42.05 -5.40
N SER A 561 -6.39 42.07 -6.55
CA SER A 561 -6.87 42.65 -7.80
C SER A 561 -7.23 41.59 -8.84
N PRO A 562 -8.01 41.93 -9.89
CA PRO A 562 -8.29 41.04 -11.01
C PRO A 562 -7.04 40.59 -11.79
N HIS A 563 -5.89 41.26 -11.61
CA HIS A 563 -4.63 40.95 -12.31
C HIS A 563 -3.88 39.76 -11.72
N TYR A 564 -4.21 39.35 -10.48
CA TYR A 564 -3.61 38.17 -9.90
C TYR A 564 -4.10 36.90 -10.60
N GLU A 565 -3.16 36.03 -10.96
CA GLU A 565 -3.51 34.80 -11.63
C GLU A 565 -4.40 33.90 -10.74
N LYS A 566 -5.57 33.53 -11.26
CA LYS A 566 -6.55 32.74 -10.50
C LYS A 566 -6.10 31.29 -10.29
N THR A 567 -5.11 30.84 -11.05
CA THR A 567 -4.57 29.48 -11.05
C THR A 567 -3.50 29.25 -9.99
N HIS A 568 -2.89 30.30 -9.43
CA HIS A 568 -1.89 30.13 -8.37
C HIS A 568 -2.54 29.44 -7.16
N ARG A 569 -2.00 28.28 -6.80
CA ARG A 569 -2.46 27.39 -5.71
C ARG A 569 -3.88 26.86 -5.87
N LEU A 570 -4.49 27.00 -7.05
CA LEU A 570 -5.77 26.37 -7.36
C LEU A 570 -5.54 24.89 -7.65
N TYR A 571 -6.04 24.02 -6.78
CA TYR A 571 -6.00 22.58 -7.00
C TYR A 571 -6.88 22.22 -8.20
N PRO A 572 -6.34 21.61 -9.25
CA PRO A 572 -6.98 21.56 -10.57
C PRO A 572 -8.07 20.49 -10.68
N VAL A 573 -8.29 19.70 -9.63
CA VAL A 573 -9.35 18.71 -9.57
C VAL A 573 -10.64 19.40 -9.11
N GLY A 574 -11.56 19.59 -10.07
CA GLY A 574 -12.89 20.13 -9.78
C GLY A 574 -13.83 19.06 -9.23
N LYS A 575 -14.80 19.47 -8.41
CA LYS A 575 -15.79 18.59 -7.81
C LYS A 575 -17.21 18.99 -8.19
N LEU A 576 -17.95 18.04 -8.74
CA LEU A 576 -19.39 18.18 -8.92
C LEU A 576 -20.09 17.78 -7.62
N VAL A 577 -20.75 18.74 -6.98
CA VAL A 577 -21.53 18.51 -5.75
C VAL A 577 -23.02 18.25 -6.03
N SER A 578 -23.46 18.48 -7.27
CA SER A 578 -24.83 18.22 -7.74
C SER A 578 -24.80 17.42 -9.04
N LYS A 579 -25.91 16.72 -9.33
CA LYS A 579 -26.04 15.93 -10.56
C LYS A 579 -26.25 16.87 -11.74
N VAL A 580 -25.36 16.80 -12.73
CA VAL A 580 -25.44 17.57 -13.98
C VAL A 580 -25.30 16.61 -15.16
N LYS A 581 -26.02 16.86 -16.25
CA LYS A 581 -25.88 16.09 -17.50
C LYS A 581 -24.61 16.55 -18.23
N LEU A 582 -23.61 15.68 -18.30
CA LEU A 582 -22.34 15.97 -18.98
C LEU A 582 -22.33 15.40 -20.40
N PRO A 583 -21.72 16.09 -21.38
CA PRO A 583 -21.51 15.56 -22.73
C PRO A 583 -20.31 14.62 -22.72
N LEU A 584 -20.53 13.30 -22.76
CA LEU A 584 -19.48 12.28 -22.62
C LEU A 584 -19.19 11.57 -23.95
N ARG A 585 -17.96 11.06 -24.09
CA ARG A 585 -17.54 10.13 -25.15
C ARG A 585 -16.83 8.91 -24.58
#